data_AF-A0A7C9F4K5-F1
#
_entry.id   AF-A0A7C9F4K5-F1
#
_cell.length_a   1.000
_cell.length_b   1.000
_cell.length_c   1.000
_cell.angle_alpha   90.00
_cell.angle_beta   90.00
_cell.angle_gamma   90.00
#
_symmetry.space_group_name_H-M   'P 1'
#
loop_
_entity.id
_entity.type
_entity.pdbx_description
1 polymer ?
#
loop_
_entity_poly.entity_id
_entity_poly.type
_entity_poly.pdbx_seq_one_letter_code
_entity_poly.pdbx_strand_id
1 'polypeptide(L)'
;MERSMKNYWIRWSMLIGVLMSRITLVEAQEINCTVNLNYDQLFAQQKTDEQTMNQLKTYMSDFINNTRWTNDQFAPEERIKCKLNVNLIRSVTQGSYEANAQLIVTRPVYNATYETVLFSFVDRNFNFTFLPNTPMFFNENNYTDELPFTLAFYSLIALTLDYDSFSKVGGTPYLQRAFNLTNLARNASPFQKAWNSNPAETRNRYWLVENLMSQQFLPFREGLYNYHRLGLDTVTETPGLSRKKGMEMLTTLKQVAQLRPGAVVVNSFFDAKSEELYNMFREASPDDRQQAFTLLSSLDPTKTELYRKLIQ
;
A
#
# COMPACT_ATOMS: atom_id res chain seq x y z
N MET A 1 -0.73 -20.06 68.00
CA MET A 1 -1.33 -20.54 66.73
C MET A 1 -1.72 -19.42 65.77
N GLU A 2 -2.11 -18.22 66.22
CA GLU A 2 -2.58 -17.14 65.31
C GLU A 2 -1.52 -16.52 64.37
N ARG A 3 -0.24 -16.49 64.75
CA ARG A 3 0.83 -15.93 63.89
C ARG A 3 1.11 -16.78 62.65
N SER A 4 0.83 -18.08 62.68
CA SER A 4 1.08 -18.99 61.56
C SER A 4 0.04 -18.83 60.44
N MET A 5 -1.23 -18.60 60.80
CA MET A 5 -2.30 -18.44 59.81
C MET A 5 -2.15 -17.16 58.98
N LYS A 6 -1.75 -16.02 59.58
CA LYS A 6 -1.54 -14.76 58.83
C LYS A 6 -0.52 -14.89 57.69
N ASN A 7 0.52 -15.70 57.86
CA ASN A 7 1.55 -15.89 56.84
C ASN A 7 1.08 -16.75 55.66
N TYR A 8 0.11 -17.65 55.86
CA TYR A 8 -0.52 -18.40 54.77
C TYR A 8 -1.45 -17.51 53.94
N TRP A 9 -2.24 -16.64 54.56
CA TRP A 9 -3.10 -15.70 53.83
C TRP A 9 -2.29 -14.68 52.99
N ILE A 10 -1.14 -14.21 53.49
CA ILE A 10 -0.23 -13.32 52.74
C ILE A 10 0.46 -14.06 51.58
N ARG A 11 0.84 -15.32 51.75
CA ARG A 11 1.44 -16.14 50.69
C ARG A 11 0.43 -16.51 49.60
N TRP A 12 -0.82 -16.80 49.96
CA TRP A 12 -1.89 -17.09 48.99
C TRP A 12 -2.37 -15.84 48.25
N SER A 13 -2.40 -14.67 48.90
CA SER A 13 -2.69 -13.39 48.23
C SER A 13 -1.56 -12.94 47.30
N MET A 14 -0.28 -13.23 47.62
CA MET A 14 0.83 -13.04 46.66
C MET A 14 0.76 -14.00 45.46
N LEU A 15 0.32 -15.24 45.65
CA LEU A 15 0.16 -16.23 44.57
C LEU A 15 -1.01 -15.89 43.62
N ILE A 16 -2.10 -15.32 44.14
CA ILE A 16 -3.23 -14.84 43.32
C ILE A 16 -2.89 -13.53 42.61
N GLY A 17 -2.09 -12.65 43.21
CA GLY A 17 -1.60 -11.41 42.58
C GLY A 17 -0.60 -11.64 41.44
N VAL A 18 0.17 -12.72 41.47
CA VAL A 18 1.13 -13.08 40.41
C VAL A 18 0.47 -13.79 39.22
N LEU A 19 -0.73 -14.38 39.40
CA LEU A 19 -1.47 -15.03 38.31
C LEU A 19 -2.28 -14.05 37.43
N MET A 20 -2.40 -12.78 37.82
CA MET A 20 -3.23 -11.76 37.14
C MET A 20 -2.43 -10.77 36.26
N SER A 21 -1.11 -10.89 36.13
CA SER A 21 -0.27 -9.84 35.51
C SER A 21 0.35 -10.15 34.15
N ARG A 22 -0.22 -11.10 33.39
CA ARG A 22 0.22 -11.36 32.00
C ARG A 22 -0.98 -11.46 31.05
N ILE A 23 -1.80 -10.42 31.00
CA ILE A 23 -2.52 -10.13 29.74
C ILE A 23 -1.44 -9.58 28.81
N THR A 24 -0.75 -10.46 28.10
CA THR A 24 -0.05 -10.04 26.89
C THR A 24 -1.15 -9.55 25.96
N LEU A 25 -1.32 -8.23 25.88
CA LEU A 25 -2.01 -7.61 24.76
C LEU A 25 -1.27 -8.13 23.53
N VAL A 26 -1.88 -9.09 22.84
CA VAL A 26 -1.45 -9.47 21.51
C VAL A 26 -1.72 -8.21 20.69
N GLU A 27 -0.68 -7.42 20.46
CA GLU A 27 -0.77 -6.28 19.57
C GLU A 27 -1.11 -6.84 18.19
N ALA A 28 -2.36 -6.65 17.77
CA ALA A 28 -2.78 -7.10 16.47
C ALA A 28 -2.04 -6.27 15.42
N GLN A 29 -1.33 -6.94 14.54
CA GLN A 29 -0.60 -6.28 13.47
C GLN A 29 -1.58 -5.74 12.43
N GLU A 30 -1.35 -4.52 11.96
CA GLU A 30 -2.30 -3.75 11.17
C GLU A 30 -2.33 -4.21 9.71
N ILE A 31 -1.20 -4.73 9.23
CA ILE A 31 -1.00 -5.12 7.83
C ILE A 31 -0.92 -6.65 7.72
N ASN A 32 -1.57 -7.18 6.70
CA ASN A 32 -1.42 -8.55 6.24
C ASN A 32 -0.89 -8.54 4.79
N CYS A 33 0.43 -8.50 4.67
CA CYS A 33 1.10 -8.46 3.38
C CYS A 33 1.68 -9.81 2.98
N THR A 34 1.37 -10.24 1.76
CA THR A 34 2.06 -11.38 1.13
C THR A 34 3.22 -10.87 0.30
N VAL A 35 4.45 -11.31 0.62
CA VAL A 35 5.64 -10.99 -0.15
C VAL A 35 5.97 -12.12 -1.11
N ASN A 36 6.06 -11.80 -2.41
CA ASN A 36 6.51 -12.72 -3.45
C ASN A 36 7.86 -12.22 -3.99
N LEU A 37 8.85 -13.11 -4.02
CA LEU A 37 10.18 -12.81 -4.53
C LEU A 37 10.44 -13.69 -5.75
N ASN A 38 10.55 -13.08 -6.92
CA ASN A 38 11.03 -13.72 -8.14
C ASN A 38 12.51 -13.39 -8.32
N TYR A 39 13.33 -14.44 -8.45
CA TYR A 39 14.77 -14.33 -8.67
C TYR A 39 15.25 -15.22 -9.83
N ASP A 40 14.34 -15.66 -10.72
CA ASP A 40 14.66 -16.58 -11.82
C ASP A 40 15.71 -15.99 -12.77
N GLN A 41 15.59 -14.68 -13.07
CA GLN A 41 16.56 -13.96 -13.92
C GLN A 41 17.96 -13.96 -13.28
N LEU A 42 18.02 -13.72 -11.97
CA LEU A 42 19.27 -13.71 -11.22
C LEU A 42 19.88 -15.10 -11.19
N PHE A 43 19.10 -16.14 -10.90
CA PHE A 43 19.55 -17.53 -10.86
C PHE A 43 20.11 -18.01 -12.21
N ALA A 44 19.46 -17.63 -13.31
CA ALA A 44 19.90 -17.98 -14.66
C ALA A 44 21.23 -17.29 -15.06
N GLN A 45 21.45 -16.06 -14.58
CA GLN A 45 22.60 -15.24 -14.98
C GLN A 45 23.77 -15.30 -13.98
N GLN A 46 23.50 -15.62 -12.72
CA GLN A 46 24.42 -15.56 -11.60
C GLN A 46 24.12 -16.74 -10.67
N LYS A 47 25.16 -17.49 -10.24
CA LYS A 47 25.02 -18.61 -9.29
C LYS A 47 24.49 -18.08 -7.95
N THR A 48 23.16 -18.04 -7.83
CA THR A 48 22.45 -17.45 -6.70
C THR A 48 22.23 -18.50 -5.64
N ASP A 49 22.48 -18.14 -4.39
CA ASP A 49 22.17 -18.99 -3.24
C ASP A 49 20.68 -18.89 -2.88
N GLU A 50 19.94 -19.99 -3.06
CA GLU A 50 18.52 -20.09 -2.73
C GLU A 50 18.24 -19.83 -1.25
N GLN A 51 19.16 -20.21 -0.36
CA GLN A 51 18.99 -20.00 1.07
C GLN A 51 18.97 -18.50 1.40
N THR A 52 19.87 -17.72 0.80
CA THR A 52 19.87 -16.25 0.91
C THR A 52 18.56 -15.63 0.41
N MET A 53 18.00 -16.13 -0.70
CA MET A 53 16.73 -15.60 -1.24
C MET A 53 15.54 -15.89 -0.32
N ASN A 54 15.50 -17.07 0.29
CA ASN A 54 14.48 -17.43 1.28
C ASN A 54 14.58 -16.57 2.55
N GLN A 55 15.79 -16.26 3.01
CA GLN A 55 16.02 -15.35 4.13
C GLN A 55 15.58 -13.91 3.79
N LEU A 56 15.89 -13.43 2.59
CA LEU A 56 15.45 -12.11 2.12
C LEU A 56 13.91 -12.01 2.08
N LYS A 57 13.23 -13.01 1.49
CA LYS A 57 11.77 -13.08 1.46
C LYS A 57 11.17 -13.05 2.88
N THR A 58 11.72 -13.86 3.77
CA THR A 58 11.28 -13.94 5.18
C THR A 58 11.46 -12.60 5.87
N TYR A 59 12.63 -11.98 5.73
CA TYR A 59 12.90 -10.65 6.28
C TYR A 59 11.89 -9.60 5.81
N MET A 60 11.63 -9.50 4.51
CA MET A 60 10.67 -8.53 3.97
C MET A 60 9.27 -8.77 4.52
N SER A 61 8.85 -10.04 4.61
CA SER A 61 7.53 -10.41 5.13
C SER A 61 7.41 -10.08 6.61
N ASP A 62 8.42 -10.44 7.41
CA ASP A 62 8.44 -10.20 8.85
C ASP A 62 8.50 -8.70 9.16
N PHE A 63 9.29 -7.94 8.42
CA PHE A 63 9.38 -6.50 8.61
C PHE A 63 8.03 -5.82 8.40
N ILE A 64 7.35 -6.09 7.27
CA ILE A 64 6.06 -5.43 6.99
C ILE A 64 5.00 -5.88 8.00
N ASN A 65 4.89 -7.19 8.26
CA ASN A 65 3.79 -7.76 9.02
C ASN A 65 3.98 -7.69 10.53
N ASN A 66 5.20 -7.50 11.05
CA ASN A 66 5.46 -7.45 12.49
C ASN A 66 5.92 -6.07 13.00
N THR A 67 6.11 -5.09 12.11
CA THR A 67 6.33 -3.70 12.52
C THR A 67 5.00 -3.05 12.87
N ARG A 68 4.95 -2.38 14.02
CA ARG A 68 3.79 -1.59 14.43
C ARG A 68 3.81 -0.23 13.75
N TRP A 69 2.73 0.10 13.07
CA TRP A 69 2.59 1.35 12.35
C TRP A 69 1.58 2.29 12.99
N THR A 70 0.63 1.80 13.77
CA THR A 70 -0.44 2.60 14.36
C THR A 70 -0.69 2.19 15.82
N ASN A 71 -1.56 2.96 16.50
CA ASN A 71 -2.05 2.59 17.83
C ASN A 71 -3.45 1.97 17.79
N ASP A 72 -4.03 1.84 16.60
CA ASP A 72 -5.37 1.30 16.41
C ASP A 72 -5.34 -0.23 16.56
N GLN A 73 -6.45 -0.80 17.00
CA GLN A 73 -6.59 -2.24 17.18
C GLN A 73 -7.33 -2.83 15.99
N PHE A 74 -6.74 -3.84 15.35
CA PHE A 74 -7.31 -4.52 14.18
C PHE A 74 -7.75 -5.93 14.53
N ALA A 75 -8.99 -6.29 14.20
CA ALA A 75 -9.35 -7.70 14.10
C ALA A 75 -8.60 -8.35 12.91
N PRO A 76 -8.31 -9.66 12.93
CA PRO A 76 -7.61 -10.34 11.83
C PRO A 76 -8.20 -10.09 10.43
N GLU A 77 -9.52 -9.95 10.34
CA GLU A 77 -10.29 -9.66 9.13
C GLU A 77 -10.25 -8.18 8.71
N GLU A 78 -9.93 -7.27 9.63
CA GLU A 78 -9.80 -5.83 9.38
C GLU A 78 -8.39 -5.44 8.92
N ARG A 79 -7.42 -6.36 9.06
CA ARG A 79 -6.03 -6.12 8.66
C ARG A 79 -5.95 -5.71 7.19
N ILE A 80 -5.17 -4.68 6.92
CA ILE A 80 -4.98 -4.12 5.59
C ILE A 80 -4.26 -5.16 4.74
N LYS A 81 -4.93 -5.65 3.69
CA LYS A 81 -4.38 -6.67 2.81
C LYS A 81 -3.48 -6.03 1.77
N CYS A 82 -2.24 -6.51 1.65
CA CYS A 82 -1.38 -6.14 0.54
C CYS A 82 -0.61 -7.31 -0.06
N LYS A 83 -0.11 -7.09 -1.27
CA LYS A 83 0.86 -7.96 -1.92
C LYS A 83 2.04 -7.12 -2.37
N LEU A 84 3.24 -7.56 -2.02
CA LEU A 84 4.50 -6.99 -2.50
C LEU A 84 5.17 -8.03 -3.42
N ASN A 85 5.11 -7.79 -4.72
CA ASN A 85 5.82 -8.61 -5.70
C ASN A 85 7.17 -7.97 -6.00
N VAL A 86 8.27 -8.65 -5.72
CA VAL A 86 9.63 -8.19 -6.00
C VAL A 86 10.23 -9.08 -7.08
N ASN A 87 10.80 -8.48 -8.11
CA ASN A 87 11.52 -9.19 -9.15
C ASN A 87 12.98 -8.73 -9.19
N LEU A 88 13.90 -9.62 -8.81
CA LEU A 88 15.34 -9.38 -8.87
C LEU A 88 15.82 -9.50 -10.31
N ILE A 89 16.47 -8.44 -10.79
CA ILE A 89 16.95 -8.34 -12.18
C ILE A 89 18.38 -8.84 -12.27
N ARG A 90 19.26 -8.31 -11.40
CA ARG A 90 20.69 -8.67 -11.33
C ARG A 90 21.31 -8.30 -9.99
N SER A 91 22.41 -8.95 -9.63
CA SER A 91 23.29 -8.51 -8.54
C SER A 91 24.48 -7.80 -9.16
N VAL A 92 24.72 -6.53 -8.78
CA VAL A 92 25.84 -5.74 -9.32
C VAL A 92 27.15 -6.13 -8.64
N THR A 93 27.07 -6.30 -7.33
CA THR A 93 28.11 -6.89 -6.47
C THR A 93 27.42 -7.84 -5.48
N GLN A 94 28.20 -8.65 -4.78
CA GLN A 94 27.63 -9.58 -3.79
C GLN A 94 26.79 -8.84 -2.76
N GLY A 95 25.53 -9.24 -2.62
CA GLY A 95 24.58 -8.65 -1.70
C GLY A 95 24.01 -7.29 -2.13
N SER A 96 24.29 -6.81 -3.35
CA SER A 96 23.71 -5.59 -3.91
C SER A 96 22.82 -5.94 -5.10
N TYR A 97 21.52 -5.72 -4.96
CA TYR A 97 20.50 -6.17 -5.89
C TYR A 97 19.85 -4.99 -6.61
N GLU A 98 19.76 -5.10 -7.93
CA GLU A 98 18.85 -4.29 -8.74
C GLU A 98 17.55 -5.05 -8.94
N ALA A 99 16.43 -4.40 -8.62
CA ALA A 99 15.13 -5.01 -8.69
C ALA A 99 14.02 -3.99 -8.99
N ASN A 100 12.88 -4.53 -9.38
CA ASN A 100 11.63 -3.78 -9.39
C ASN A 100 10.66 -4.41 -8.38
N ALA A 101 9.70 -3.61 -7.93
CA ALA A 101 8.66 -4.05 -7.03
C ALA A 101 7.29 -3.58 -7.52
N GLN A 102 6.25 -4.32 -7.16
CA GLN A 102 4.87 -3.90 -7.31
C GLN A 102 4.16 -4.06 -5.97
N LEU A 103 3.70 -2.94 -5.42
CA LEU A 103 2.82 -2.91 -4.26
C LEU A 103 1.37 -2.90 -4.73
N ILE A 104 0.58 -3.85 -4.26
CA ILE A 104 -0.86 -3.94 -4.50
C ILE A 104 -1.55 -3.88 -3.14
N VAL A 105 -2.45 -2.93 -2.95
CA VAL A 105 -3.25 -2.77 -1.72
C VAL A 105 -4.69 -3.09 -2.04
N THR A 106 -5.31 -3.93 -1.22
CA THR A 106 -6.67 -4.45 -1.43
C THR A 106 -7.50 -4.24 -0.17
N ARG A 107 -8.79 -3.99 -0.36
CA ARG A 107 -9.76 -3.93 0.72
C ARG A 107 -11.00 -4.76 0.41
N PRO A 108 -11.74 -5.23 1.43
CA PRO A 108 -13.09 -5.72 1.23
C PRO A 108 -14.02 -4.58 0.79
N VAL A 109 -14.99 -4.92 -0.05
CA VAL A 109 -16.15 -4.05 -0.33
C VAL A 109 -17.23 -4.42 0.69
N TYR A 110 -17.67 -3.45 1.50
CA TYR A 110 -18.70 -3.72 2.50
C TYR A 110 -19.99 -4.19 1.84
N ASN A 111 -20.72 -5.07 2.51
CA ASN A 111 -21.97 -5.68 2.02
C ASN A 111 -21.81 -6.49 0.72
N ALA A 112 -20.57 -6.80 0.30
CA ALA A 112 -20.27 -7.63 -0.85
C ALA A 112 -19.31 -8.76 -0.49
N THR A 113 -19.28 -9.82 -1.32
CA THR A 113 -18.42 -11.00 -1.11
C THR A 113 -17.06 -10.88 -1.79
N TYR A 114 -16.77 -9.74 -2.42
CA TYR A 114 -15.55 -9.55 -3.21
C TYR A 114 -14.68 -8.42 -2.63
N GLU A 115 -13.41 -8.48 -2.98
CA GLU A 115 -12.41 -7.47 -2.64
C GLU A 115 -12.09 -6.60 -3.85
N THR A 116 -11.67 -5.37 -3.60
CA THR A 116 -11.24 -4.45 -4.64
C THR A 116 -9.80 -4.00 -4.41
N VAL A 117 -9.04 -3.87 -5.50
CA VAL A 117 -7.71 -3.27 -5.45
C VAL A 117 -7.88 -1.78 -5.27
N LEU A 118 -7.40 -1.22 -4.16
CA LEU A 118 -7.38 0.22 -3.94
C LEU A 118 -6.36 0.89 -4.84
N PHE A 119 -5.21 0.26 -4.98
CA PHE A 119 -4.02 0.88 -5.53
C PHE A 119 -3.00 -0.17 -5.97
N SER A 120 -2.39 0.07 -7.12
CA SER A 120 -1.24 -0.68 -7.64
C SER A 120 -0.12 0.29 -8.00
N PHE A 121 1.06 0.09 -7.44
CA PHE A 121 2.23 0.92 -7.72
C PHE A 121 3.42 0.07 -8.12
N VAL A 122 3.88 0.31 -9.35
CA VAL A 122 5.09 -0.30 -9.90
C VAL A 122 6.27 0.62 -9.62
N ASP A 123 7.17 0.15 -8.76
CA ASP A 123 8.43 0.78 -8.46
C ASP A 123 9.56 0.15 -9.26
N ARG A 124 10.08 0.89 -10.23
CA ARG A 124 11.16 0.43 -11.11
C ARG A 124 12.55 0.55 -10.49
N ASN A 125 12.67 1.20 -9.33
CA ASN A 125 13.94 1.50 -8.68
C ASN A 125 13.97 0.89 -7.27
N PHE A 126 13.61 -0.39 -7.15
CA PHE A 126 13.66 -1.14 -5.89
C PHE A 126 15.04 -1.77 -5.68
N ASN A 127 16.07 -0.92 -5.65
CA ASN A 127 17.44 -1.39 -5.45
C ASN A 127 17.79 -1.37 -3.97
N PHE A 128 18.52 -2.37 -3.49
CA PHE A 128 18.89 -2.49 -2.08
C PHE A 128 20.10 -3.39 -1.86
N THR A 129 20.65 -3.35 -0.66
CA THR A 129 21.66 -4.31 -0.20
C THR A 129 21.07 -5.28 0.81
N PHE A 130 21.43 -6.55 0.70
CA PHE A 130 21.08 -7.60 1.64
C PHE A 130 22.20 -8.64 1.73
N LEU A 131 22.66 -8.93 2.94
CA LEU A 131 23.62 -9.99 3.22
C LEU A 131 23.06 -10.90 4.32
N PRO A 132 23.12 -12.24 4.15
CA PRO A 132 22.75 -13.19 5.19
C PRO A 132 23.43 -12.89 6.53
N ASN A 133 22.67 -13.02 7.62
CA ASN A 133 23.13 -12.82 8.99
C ASN A 133 23.62 -11.40 9.32
N THR A 134 23.51 -10.44 8.39
CA THR A 134 23.76 -9.03 8.68
C THR A 134 22.47 -8.41 9.21
N PRO A 135 22.46 -7.86 10.43
CA PRO A 135 21.29 -7.15 10.93
C PRO A 135 21.05 -5.90 10.09
N MET A 136 19.79 -5.66 9.76
CA MET A 136 19.33 -4.41 9.15
C MET A 136 18.54 -3.62 10.19
N PHE A 137 18.70 -2.31 10.18
CA PHE A 137 18.09 -1.42 11.13
C PHE A 137 17.09 -0.50 10.44
N PHE A 138 16.02 -0.19 11.15
CA PHE A 138 15.05 0.81 10.75
C PHE A 138 14.92 1.85 11.85
N ASN A 139 14.97 3.12 11.46
CA ASN A 139 14.60 4.24 12.30
C ASN A 139 13.78 5.21 11.45
N GLU A 140 12.56 5.50 11.88
CA GLU A 140 11.67 6.38 11.11
C GLU A 140 12.21 7.82 11.00
N ASN A 141 13.00 8.26 11.98
CA ASN A 141 13.56 9.61 12.03
C ASN A 141 14.96 9.72 11.41
N ASN A 142 15.57 8.61 11.02
CA ASN A 142 16.90 8.62 10.43
C ASN A 142 17.07 7.53 9.36
N TYR A 143 17.54 7.94 8.19
CA TYR A 143 17.87 6.99 7.13
C TYR A 143 19.06 6.11 7.54
N THR A 144 18.90 4.80 7.43
CA THR A 144 19.88 3.79 7.84
C THR A 144 20.10 2.79 6.72
N ASP A 145 19.21 1.81 6.57
CA ASP A 145 19.28 0.79 5.52
C ASP A 145 18.14 0.95 4.49
N GLU A 146 18.46 0.87 3.20
CA GLU A 146 17.48 1.12 2.12
C GLU A 146 16.29 0.16 2.14
N LEU A 147 16.54 -1.14 2.37
CA LEU A 147 15.49 -2.16 2.31
C LEU A 147 14.40 -1.92 3.36
N PRO A 148 14.68 -1.92 4.68
CA PRO A 148 13.64 -1.62 5.67
C PRO A 148 13.01 -0.24 5.47
N PHE A 149 13.78 0.76 5.06
CA PHE A 149 13.26 2.11 4.83
C PHE A 149 12.23 2.15 3.70
N THR A 150 12.46 1.38 2.63
CA THR A 150 11.52 1.24 1.52
C THR A 150 10.27 0.45 1.91
N LEU A 151 10.44 -0.64 2.67
CA LEU A 151 9.29 -1.42 3.17
C LEU A 151 8.42 -0.59 4.13
N ALA A 152 9.04 0.26 4.94
CA ALA A 152 8.34 1.20 5.81
C ALA A 152 7.52 2.22 5.01
N PHE A 153 8.12 2.77 3.96
CA PHE A 153 7.41 3.64 3.01
C PHE A 153 6.19 2.95 2.41
N TYR A 154 6.31 1.72 1.90
CA TYR A 154 5.17 0.97 1.34
C TYR A 154 4.07 0.72 2.37
N SER A 155 4.44 0.41 3.61
CA SER A 155 3.50 0.19 4.71
C SER A 155 2.70 1.46 5.02
N LEU A 156 3.36 2.62 5.10
CA LEU A 156 2.71 3.91 5.32
C LEU A 156 1.82 4.35 4.13
N ILE A 157 2.21 4.01 2.90
CA ILE A 157 1.36 4.24 1.72
C ILE A 157 0.10 3.36 1.78
N ALA A 158 0.24 2.07 2.13
CA ALA A 158 -0.90 1.17 2.27
C ALA A 158 -1.89 1.69 3.32
N LEU A 159 -1.39 2.10 4.50
CA LEU A 159 -2.19 2.73 5.55
C LEU A 159 -2.87 4.02 5.09
N THR A 160 -2.15 4.89 4.38
CA THR A 160 -2.71 6.14 3.86
C THR A 160 -3.94 5.87 3.00
N LEU A 161 -3.80 4.96 2.03
CA LEU A 161 -4.84 4.68 1.04
C LEU A 161 -6.02 3.93 1.64
N ASP A 162 -5.75 3.02 2.57
CA ASP A 162 -6.79 2.28 3.28
C ASP A 162 -7.68 3.24 4.10
N TYR A 163 -7.07 4.07 4.96
CA TYR A 163 -7.81 5.03 5.77
C TYR A 163 -8.53 6.09 4.94
N ASP A 164 -7.93 6.56 3.84
CA ASP A 164 -8.58 7.47 2.89
C ASP A 164 -9.79 6.84 2.19
N SER A 165 -9.82 5.51 2.07
CA SER A 165 -10.94 4.79 1.46
C SER A 165 -12.13 4.62 2.42
N PHE A 166 -11.89 4.69 3.74
CA PHE A 166 -12.93 4.54 4.77
C PHE A 166 -13.35 5.86 5.41
N SER A 167 -12.50 6.89 5.35
CA SER A 167 -12.79 8.23 5.86
C SER A 167 -12.18 9.29 4.96
N LYS A 168 -12.88 10.42 4.81
CA LYS A 168 -12.40 11.55 4.02
C LYS A 168 -11.04 12.01 4.55
N VAL A 169 -9.99 11.80 3.75
CA VAL A 169 -8.57 12.12 4.07
C VAL A 169 -8.04 11.54 5.39
N GLY A 170 -8.60 10.41 5.83
CA GLY A 170 -8.25 9.76 7.10
C GLY A 170 -6.79 9.30 7.20
N GLY A 171 -6.12 9.04 6.07
CA GLY A 171 -4.74 8.56 6.01
C GLY A 171 -3.67 9.62 6.20
N THR A 172 -4.06 10.89 6.45
CA THR A 172 -3.14 12.02 6.53
C THR A 172 -1.98 11.84 7.52
N PRO A 173 -2.16 11.28 8.74
CA PRO A 173 -1.04 11.03 9.66
C PRO A 173 0.03 10.10 9.08
N TYR A 174 -0.37 9.05 8.37
CA TYR A 174 0.55 8.09 7.74
C TYR A 174 1.24 8.70 6.51
N LEU A 175 0.50 9.50 5.76
CA LEU A 175 1.06 10.20 4.60
C LEU A 175 2.14 11.22 5.00
N GLN A 176 1.93 11.95 6.10
CA GLN A 176 2.95 12.86 6.64
C GLN A 176 4.22 12.12 7.03
N ARG A 177 4.10 10.94 7.64
CA ARG A 177 5.24 10.07 7.96
C ARG A 177 5.94 9.56 6.69
N ALA A 178 5.19 9.13 5.67
CA ALA A 178 5.76 8.72 4.38
C ALA A 178 6.50 9.88 3.68
N PHE A 179 5.99 11.11 3.81
CA PHE A 179 6.65 12.33 3.32
C PHE A 179 7.96 12.62 4.06
N ASN A 180 7.97 12.46 5.38
CA ASN A 180 9.19 12.59 6.17
C ASN A 180 10.23 11.53 5.78
N LEU A 181 9.83 10.26 5.63
CA LEU A 181 10.72 9.21 5.13
C LEU A 181 11.33 9.60 3.78
N THR A 182 10.48 10.05 2.84
CA THR A 182 10.93 10.48 1.51
C THR A 182 11.98 11.60 1.61
N ASN A 183 11.78 12.59 2.47
CA ASN A 183 12.73 13.68 2.65
C ASN A 183 14.06 13.24 3.27
N LEU A 184 14.05 12.29 4.21
CA LEU A 184 15.27 11.72 4.76
C LEU A 184 16.04 10.93 3.69
N ALA A 185 15.35 10.05 2.95
CA ALA A 185 15.95 9.24 1.90
C ALA A 185 16.48 10.07 0.73
N ARG A 186 15.83 11.18 0.37
CA ARG A 186 16.33 12.12 -0.65
C ARG A 186 17.75 12.59 -0.38
N ASN A 187 18.07 12.86 0.88
CA ASN A 187 19.37 13.40 1.25
C ASN A 187 20.42 12.31 1.47
N ALA A 188 20.00 11.12 1.91
CA ALA A 188 20.91 10.09 2.43
C ALA A 188 21.00 8.81 1.57
N SER A 189 19.96 8.45 0.82
CA SER A 189 19.94 7.21 0.05
C SER A 189 20.92 7.26 -1.13
N PRO A 190 21.70 6.20 -1.40
CA PRO A 190 22.48 6.12 -2.63
C PRO A 190 21.59 5.92 -3.88
N PHE A 191 20.30 5.58 -3.71
CA PHE A 191 19.36 5.27 -4.80
C PHE A 191 18.47 6.46 -5.17
N GLN A 192 19.11 7.57 -5.56
CA GLN A 192 18.47 8.87 -5.80
C GLN A 192 17.31 8.86 -6.81
N LYS A 193 17.29 7.94 -7.78
CA LYS A 193 16.20 7.84 -8.77
C LYS A 193 14.84 7.51 -8.15
N ALA A 194 14.84 6.71 -7.07
CA ALA A 194 13.60 6.32 -6.39
C ALA A 194 13.02 7.48 -5.55
N TRP A 195 13.91 8.23 -4.88
CA TRP A 195 13.53 9.17 -3.82
C TRP A 195 13.50 10.63 -4.23
N ASN A 196 14.07 11.00 -5.37
CA ASN A 196 14.18 12.41 -5.77
C ASN A 196 13.25 12.79 -6.93
N SER A 197 13.06 14.09 -7.14
CA SER A 197 12.31 14.61 -8.28
C SER A 197 13.12 14.40 -9.55
N ASN A 198 12.72 13.45 -10.39
CA ASN A 198 13.26 13.28 -11.73
C ASN A 198 12.18 13.67 -12.76
N PRO A 199 12.39 14.73 -13.57
CA PRO A 199 11.45 15.10 -14.62
C PRO A 199 11.28 14.03 -15.70
N ALA A 200 12.32 13.22 -15.95
CA ALA A 200 12.28 12.14 -16.94
C ALA A 200 11.60 10.86 -16.41
N GLU A 201 11.44 10.75 -15.09
CA GLU A 201 10.82 9.60 -14.45
C GLU A 201 9.79 10.08 -13.43
N THR A 202 8.56 10.28 -13.90
CA THR A 202 7.47 10.74 -13.06
C THR A 202 6.89 9.64 -12.18
N ARG A 203 7.19 8.36 -12.45
CA ARG A 203 6.67 7.18 -11.72
C ARG A 203 7.67 6.64 -10.69
N ASN A 204 7.86 7.40 -9.61
CA ASN A 204 8.72 7.00 -8.50
C ASN A 204 8.10 7.35 -7.13
N ARG A 205 8.76 6.94 -6.03
CA ARG A 205 8.28 7.11 -4.65
C ARG A 205 8.10 8.59 -4.29
N TYR A 206 9.01 9.44 -4.75
CA TYR A 206 8.93 10.88 -4.58
C TYR A 206 7.62 11.46 -5.12
N TRP A 207 7.36 11.22 -6.40
CA TRP A 207 6.18 11.76 -7.06
C TRP A 207 4.90 11.17 -6.51
N LEU A 208 4.91 9.91 -6.08
CA LEU A 208 3.74 9.32 -5.41
C LEU A 208 3.35 10.11 -4.16
N VAL A 209 4.30 10.35 -3.24
CA VAL A 209 3.97 11.08 -2.01
C VAL A 209 3.71 12.56 -2.27
N GLU A 210 4.47 13.20 -3.15
CA GLU A 210 4.21 14.61 -3.50
C GLU A 210 2.80 14.78 -4.07
N ASN A 211 2.38 13.87 -4.96
CA ASN A 211 1.04 13.89 -5.53
C ASN A 211 -0.03 13.72 -4.45
N LEU A 212 0.16 12.80 -3.50
CA LEU A 212 -0.78 12.57 -2.39
C LEU A 212 -0.81 13.74 -1.39
N MET A 213 0.32 14.39 -1.12
CA MET A 213 0.44 15.51 -0.18
C MET A 213 -0.04 16.84 -0.75
N SER A 214 -0.04 17.00 -2.07
CA SER A 214 -0.36 18.25 -2.74
C SER A 214 -1.81 18.66 -2.51
N GLN A 215 -2.03 19.89 -2.05
CA GLN A 215 -3.38 20.47 -1.91
C GLN A 215 -4.12 20.55 -3.25
N GLN A 216 -3.40 20.67 -4.37
CA GLN A 216 -4.00 20.66 -5.70
C GLN A 216 -4.62 19.29 -6.03
N PHE A 217 -4.14 18.21 -5.41
CA PHE A 217 -4.62 16.85 -5.61
C PHE A 217 -5.45 16.34 -4.44
N LEU A 218 -5.78 17.20 -3.47
CA LEU A 218 -6.73 16.87 -2.40
C LEU A 218 -8.03 16.24 -2.94
N PRO A 219 -8.62 16.73 -4.06
CA PRO A 219 -9.80 16.10 -4.64
C PRO A 219 -9.63 14.63 -4.98
N PHE A 220 -8.42 14.17 -5.37
CA PHE A 220 -8.16 12.75 -5.62
C PHE A 220 -8.35 11.92 -4.34
N ARG A 221 -7.76 12.36 -3.22
CA ARG A 221 -7.87 11.66 -1.93
C ARG A 221 -9.30 11.66 -1.41
N GLU A 222 -10.01 12.77 -1.52
CA GLU A 222 -11.44 12.82 -1.21
C GLU A 222 -12.27 11.90 -2.13
N GLY A 223 -11.86 11.80 -3.40
CA GLY A 223 -12.41 10.89 -4.39
C GLY A 223 -12.27 9.42 -4.00
N LEU A 224 -11.17 9.02 -3.33
CA LEU A 224 -11.00 7.65 -2.84
C LEU A 224 -12.11 7.26 -1.85
N TYR A 225 -12.41 8.13 -0.88
CA TYR A 225 -13.54 7.92 0.04
C TYR A 225 -14.87 7.85 -0.69
N ASN A 226 -15.14 8.81 -1.57
CA ASN A 226 -16.41 8.89 -2.30
C ASN A 226 -16.65 7.68 -3.22
N TYR A 227 -15.60 7.21 -3.90
CA TYR A 227 -15.67 6.09 -4.82
C TYR A 227 -15.85 4.77 -4.06
N HIS A 228 -15.05 4.51 -3.03
CA HIS A 228 -15.08 3.24 -2.32
C HIS A 228 -16.20 3.19 -1.27
N ARG A 229 -16.21 4.11 -0.31
CA ARG A 229 -17.15 4.07 0.82
C ARG A 229 -18.57 4.50 0.46
N LEU A 230 -18.71 5.52 -0.39
CA LEU A 230 -20.03 6.02 -0.79
C LEU A 230 -20.51 5.48 -2.14
N GLY A 231 -19.67 4.73 -2.86
CA GLY A 231 -19.98 4.11 -4.14
C GLY A 231 -20.01 2.60 -4.00
N LEU A 232 -18.84 1.96 -4.00
CA LEU A 232 -18.71 0.49 -4.02
C LEU A 232 -19.38 -0.19 -2.83
N ASP A 233 -19.23 0.33 -1.61
CA ASP A 233 -19.83 -0.26 -0.40
C ASP A 233 -21.37 -0.20 -0.39
N THR A 234 -21.97 0.53 -1.32
CA THR A 234 -23.43 0.66 -1.49
C THR A 234 -23.94 0.00 -2.77
N VAL A 235 -23.05 -0.72 -3.50
CA VAL A 235 -23.36 -1.21 -4.86
C VAL A 235 -24.49 -2.24 -4.89
N THR A 236 -24.61 -3.07 -3.85
CA THR A 236 -25.65 -4.10 -3.75
C THR A 236 -27.04 -3.49 -3.57
N GLU A 237 -27.13 -2.35 -2.89
CA GLU A 237 -28.37 -1.63 -2.61
C GLU A 237 -28.71 -0.64 -3.72
N THR A 238 -27.70 0.09 -4.23
CA THR A 238 -27.87 1.21 -5.15
C THR A 238 -26.83 1.23 -6.29
N PRO A 239 -26.92 0.31 -7.27
CA PRO A 239 -25.96 0.25 -8.40
C PRO A 239 -25.84 1.57 -9.18
N GLY A 240 -26.94 2.32 -9.30
CA GLY A 240 -26.94 3.64 -9.95
C GLY A 240 -26.11 4.68 -9.21
N LEU A 241 -26.09 4.65 -7.86
CA LEU A 241 -25.25 5.52 -7.06
C LEU A 241 -23.77 5.18 -7.26
N SER A 242 -23.42 3.90 -7.26
CA SER A 242 -22.06 3.45 -7.54
C SER A 242 -21.56 3.96 -8.90
N ARG A 243 -22.37 3.86 -9.96
CA ARG A 243 -22.02 4.41 -11.29
C ARG A 243 -21.83 5.92 -11.27
N LYS A 244 -22.71 6.65 -10.58
CA LYS A 244 -22.58 8.10 -10.40
C LYS A 244 -21.25 8.45 -9.70
N LYS A 245 -20.89 7.74 -8.62
CA LYS A 245 -19.61 7.91 -7.92
C LYS A 245 -18.40 7.55 -8.77
N GLY A 246 -18.52 6.53 -9.62
CA GLY A 246 -17.52 6.22 -10.65
C GLY A 246 -17.31 7.39 -11.62
N MET A 247 -18.38 8.00 -12.12
CA MET A 247 -18.31 9.12 -13.06
C MET A 247 -17.73 10.39 -12.41
N GLU A 248 -18.11 10.66 -11.16
CA GLU A 248 -17.52 11.73 -10.34
C GLU A 248 -16.00 11.52 -10.21
N MET A 249 -15.56 10.29 -9.89
CA MET A 249 -14.13 9.97 -9.79
C MET A 249 -13.38 10.15 -11.12
N LEU A 250 -13.95 9.72 -12.26
CA LEU A 250 -13.36 9.96 -13.58
C LEU A 250 -13.22 11.46 -13.89
N THR A 251 -14.19 12.26 -13.48
CA THR A 251 -14.15 13.72 -13.63
C THR A 251 -13.04 14.34 -12.77
N THR A 252 -12.91 13.91 -11.51
CA THR A 252 -11.80 14.30 -10.62
C THR A 252 -10.45 13.93 -11.21
N LEU A 253 -10.29 12.70 -11.72
CA LEU A 253 -9.05 12.26 -12.36
C LEU A 253 -8.70 13.09 -13.58
N LYS A 254 -9.69 13.52 -14.37
CA LYS A 254 -9.47 14.45 -15.48
C LYS A 254 -8.91 15.78 -15.02
N GLN A 255 -9.44 16.36 -13.95
CA GLN A 255 -8.93 17.61 -13.39
C GLN A 255 -7.47 17.45 -12.91
N VAL A 256 -7.18 16.37 -12.20
CA VAL A 256 -5.81 16.07 -11.73
C VAL A 256 -4.85 15.86 -12.90
N ALA A 257 -5.26 15.11 -13.92
CA ALA A 257 -4.46 14.87 -15.11
C ALA A 257 -4.21 16.14 -15.94
N GLN A 258 -5.13 17.10 -15.93
CA GLN A 258 -4.95 18.42 -16.56
C GLN A 258 -3.91 19.26 -15.79
N LEU A 259 -3.90 19.19 -14.46
CA LEU A 259 -2.93 19.89 -13.63
C LEU A 259 -1.51 19.28 -13.77
N ARG A 260 -1.41 17.95 -13.80
CA ARG A 260 -0.14 17.24 -14.00
C ARG A 260 -0.36 16.02 -14.89
N PRO A 261 -0.10 16.13 -16.20
CA PRO A 261 -0.11 15.00 -17.10
C PRO A 261 0.86 13.90 -16.62
N GLY A 262 0.39 12.66 -16.61
CA GLY A 262 1.19 11.52 -16.18
C GLY A 262 1.45 11.41 -14.68
N ALA A 263 0.67 12.10 -13.83
CA ALA A 263 0.71 11.95 -12.37
C ALA A 263 0.63 10.47 -11.93
N VAL A 264 1.44 10.09 -10.94
CA VAL A 264 1.54 8.69 -10.47
C VAL A 264 0.22 8.19 -9.93
N VAL A 265 -0.45 9.02 -9.13
CA VAL A 265 -1.73 8.66 -8.50
C VAL A 265 -2.82 8.32 -9.52
N VAL A 266 -2.82 9.00 -10.68
CA VAL A 266 -3.76 8.71 -11.78
C VAL A 266 -3.39 7.38 -12.44
N ASN A 267 -2.11 7.19 -12.79
CA ASN A 267 -1.63 5.94 -13.39
C ASN A 267 -1.93 4.73 -12.48
N SER A 268 -1.58 4.83 -11.20
CA SER A 268 -1.79 3.78 -10.21
C SER A 268 -3.27 3.49 -9.93
N PHE A 269 -4.14 4.50 -10.02
CA PHE A 269 -5.57 4.28 -9.93
C PHE A 269 -6.07 3.44 -11.13
N PHE A 270 -5.68 3.78 -12.36
CA PHE A 270 -6.08 2.98 -13.52
C PHE A 270 -5.44 1.59 -13.53
N ASP A 271 -4.21 1.43 -13.06
CA ASP A 271 -3.61 0.10 -12.90
C ASP A 271 -4.43 -0.79 -11.96
N ALA A 272 -5.15 -0.21 -10.99
CA ALA A 272 -6.05 -0.93 -10.09
C ALA A 272 -7.50 -1.06 -10.60
N LYS A 273 -8.02 -0.05 -11.30
CA LYS A 273 -9.47 0.17 -11.45
C LYS A 273 -10.03 0.02 -12.86
N SER A 274 -9.18 -0.11 -13.89
CA SER A 274 -9.64 -0.15 -15.28
C SER A 274 -10.74 -1.19 -15.55
N GLU A 275 -10.56 -2.43 -15.06
CA GLU A 275 -11.56 -3.49 -15.24
C GLU A 275 -12.82 -3.27 -14.41
N GLU A 276 -12.68 -2.79 -13.16
CA GLU A 276 -13.81 -2.46 -12.29
C GLU A 276 -14.68 -1.35 -12.90
N LEU A 277 -14.05 -0.31 -13.46
CA LEU A 277 -14.75 0.78 -14.15
C LEU A 277 -15.44 0.28 -15.42
N TYR A 278 -14.78 -0.55 -16.22
CA TYR A 278 -15.41 -1.16 -17.39
C TYR A 278 -16.67 -1.96 -16.99
N ASN A 279 -16.54 -2.84 -15.99
CA ASN A 279 -17.64 -3.67 -15.50
C ASN A 279 -18.76 -2.82 -14.86
N MET A 280 -18.41 -1.72 -14.21
CA MET A 280 -19.36 -0.78 -13.64
C MET A 280 -20.19 -0.07 -14.72
N PHE A 281 -19.55 0.38 -15.81
CA PHE A 281 -20.21 1.18 -16.84
C PHE A 281 -20.86 0.36 -17.96
N ARG A 282 -20.50 -0.91 -18.17
CA ARG A 282 -21.16 -1.74 -19.20
C ARG A 282 -22.66 -1.95 -18.97
N GLU A 283 -23.13 -1.78 -17.73
CA GLU A 283 -24.54 -1.85 -17.34
C GLU A 283 -25.21 -0.46 -17.22
N ALA A 284 -24.51 0.61 -17.60
CA ALA A 284 -25.04 1.98 -17.55
C ALA A 284 -25.92 2.31 -18.77
N SER A 285 -26.58 3.47 -18.71
CA SER A 285 -27.34 3.99 -19.86
C SER A 285 -26.43 4.21 -21.08
N PRO A 286 -26.97 4.24 -22.32
CA PRO A 286 -26.16 4.52 -23.51
C PRO A 286 -25.37 5.83 -23.41
N ASP A 287 -25.98 6.89 -22.86
CA ASP A 287 -25.33 8.19 -22.68
C ASP A 287 -24.18 8.11 -21.67
N ASP A 288 -24.40 7.46 -20.52
CA ASP A 288 -23.36 7.26 -19.50
C ASP A 288 -22.20 6.40 -20.04
N ARG A 289 -22.51 5.36 -20.84
CA ARG A 289 -21.50 4.52 -21.51
C ARG A 289 -20.62 5.35 -22.44
N GLN A 290 -21.22 6.22 -23.24
CA GLN A 290 -20.50 7.11 -24.17
C GLN A 290 -19.64 8.14 -23.42
N GLN A 291 -20.17 8.72 -22.33
CA GLN A 291 -19.42 9.65 -21.49
C GLN A 291 -18.24 8.95 -20.80
N ALA A 292 -18.47 7.77 -20.21
CA ALA A 292 -17.43 6.98 -19.57
C ALA A 292 -16.34 6.59 -20.58
N PHE A 293 -16.70 6.12 -21.77
CA PHE A 293 -15.74 5.81 -22.83
C PHE A 293 -14.85 7.00 -23.17
N THR A 294 -15.44 8.18 -23.33
CA THR A 294 -14.70 9.42 -23.63
C THR A 294 -13.66 9.74 -22.55
N LEU A 295 -14.05 9.64 -21.27
CA LEU A 295 -13.14 9.90 -20.16
C LEU A 295 -12.06 8.82 -20.03
N LEU A 296 -12.44 7.54 -20.08
CA LEU A 296 -11.55 6.40 -19.91
C LEU A 296 -10.49 6.33 -21.02
N SER A 297 -10.89 6.51 -22.28
CA SER A 297 -9.95 6.51 -23.42
C SER A 297 -8.98 7.70 -23.38
N SER A 298 -9.40 8.85 -22.84
CA SER A 298 -8.54 10.01 -22.65
C SER A 298 -7.57 9.86 -21.48
N LEU A 299 -7.98 9.22 -20.39
CA LEU A 299 -7.21 9.14 -19.15
C LEU A 299 -6.30 7.91 -19.07
N ASP A 300 -6.72 6.79 -19.70
CA ASP A 300 -5.97 5.55 -19.77
C ASP A 300 -5.91 5.03 -21.22
N PRO A 301 -5.19 5.74 -22.11
CA PRO A 301 -5.17 5.42 -23.53
C PRO A 301 -4.64 4.01 -23.83
N THR A 302 -3.80 3.46 -22.94
CA THR A 302 -3.21 2.12 -23.09
C THR A 302 -4.24 0.99 -23.05
N LYS A 303 -5.42 1.23 -22.46
CA LYS A 303 -6.51 0.25 -22.34
C LYS A 303 -7.75 0.64 -23.14
N THR A 304 -7.61 1.49 -24.16
CA THR A 304 -8.73 1.93 -25.01
C THR A 304 -9.51 0.76 -25.63
N GLU A 305 -8.85 -0.33 -26.00
CA GLU A 305 -9.50 -1.54 -26.55
C GLU A 305 -10.47 -2.20 -25.55
N LEU A 306 -10.14 -2.18 -24.26
CA LEU A 306 -11.07 -2.63 -23.20
C LEU A 306 -12.30 -1.73 -23.18
N TYR A 307 -12.09 -0.41 -23.16
CA TYR A 307 -13.18 0.56 -23.03
C TYR A 307 -14.04 0.68 -24.28
N ARG A 308 -13.51 0.38 -25.49
CA ARG A 308 -14.29 0.44 -26.74
C ARG A 308 -15.50 -0.50 -26.72
N LYS A 309 -15.44 -1.57 -25.93
CA LYS A 309 -16.58 -2.47 -25.68
C LYS A 309 -17.78 -1.75 -25.00
N LEU A 310 -17.58 -0.57 -24.41
CA LEU A 310 -18.65 0.25 -23.86
C LEU A 310 -19.49 0.94 -24.94
N ILE A 311 -19.05 1.02 -26.19
CA ILE A 311 -19.81 1.67 -27.27
C ILE A 311 -20.19 0.68 -28.39
N GLN A 312 -19.99 -0.61 -28.14
CA GLN A 312 -20.44 -1.73 -28.96
C GLN A 312 -21.73 -2.31 -28.36
#